data_AF-A0A9P8P3F3-F1
#
_entry.id   AF-A0A9P8P3F3-F1
#
_cell.length_a   1.000
_cell.length_b   1.000
_cell.length_c   1.000
_cell.angle_alpha   90.00
_cell.angle_beta   90.00
_cell.angle_gamma   90.00
#
_symmetry.space_group_name_H-M   'P 1'
#
loop_
_entity.id
_entity.type
_entity.pdbx_description
1 polymer ?
#
loop_
_entity_poly.entity_id
_entity_poly.type
_entity_poly.pdbx_seq_one_letter_code
_entity_poly.pdbx_strand_id
1 'polypeptide(L)'
;MDFDVNEWPPKELADPENSHEALAVKLIDPKKPHLEGLTLDAIVGIQDPLRENVKNSVAQCQKAGVTVRMVTGDNLLTAKAIARNCGILSSKSLNDSACAMEGPAF
;
A
#
# COMPACT_ATOMS: atom_id res chain seq x y z
N MET A 1 13.35 0.40 25.28
CA MET A 1 12.61 1.52 24.67
C MET A 1 11.15 1.17 24.85
N ASP A 2 10.45 1.91 25.71
CA ASP A 2 9.03 1.69 25.93
C ASP A 2 8.29 2.40 24.80
N PHE A 3 7.95 1.66 23.75
CA PHE A 3 6.91 2.11 22.83
C PHE A 3 5.62 2.08 23.65
N ASP A 4 5.12 3.26 24.05
CA ASP A 4 3.82 3.34 24.69
C ASP A 4 2.75 2.98 23.65
N VAL A 5 2.32 1.72 23.68
CA VAL A 5 1.38 1.10 22.72
C VAL A 5 -0.09 1.39 23.05
N ASN A 6 -0.37 2.18 24.08
CA ASN A 6 -1.74 2.33 24.57
C ASN A 6 -2.63 3.14 23.62
N GLU A 7 -2.07 4.04 22.81
CA GLU A 7 -2.80 4.81 21.80
C GLU A 7 -1.93 5.06 20.57
N TRP A 8 -2.50 4.87 19.37
CA TRP A 8 -1.89 5.27 18.11
C TRP A 8 -2.77 6.31 17.39
N PRO A 9 -2.18 7.40 16.88
CA PRO A 9 -0.78 7.83 17.03
C PRO A 9 -0.50 8.48 18.40
N PRO A 10 0.77 8.59 18.82
CA PRO A 10 1.14 9.43 19.95
C PRO A 10 0.56 10.86 19.81
N LYS A 11 0.08 11.45 20.90
CA LYS A 11 -0.64 12.74 20.89
C LYS A 11 0.14 13.87 20.22
N GLU A 12 1.46 13.85 20.33
CA GLU A 12 2.33 14.84 19.66
C GLU A 12 2.25 14.73 18.13
N LEU A 13 2.09 13.51 17.61
CA LEU A 13 2.09 13.17 16.20
C LEU A 13 0.68 13.15 15.59
N ALA A 14 -0.38 13.14 16.40
CA ALA A 14 -1.75 13.15 15.91
C ALA A 14 -2.06 14.34 14.98
N ASP A 15 -2.86 14.06 13.95
CA ASP A 15 -3.47 15.06 13.10
C ASP A 15 -4.55 15.83 13.90
N PRO A 16 -4.49 17.18 13.97
CA PRO A 16 -5.51 17.98 14.64
C PRO A 16 -6.92 17.79 14.09
N GLU A 17 -7.06 17.41 12.81
CA GLU A 17 -8.35 17.19 12.14
C GLU A 17 -8.80 15.72 12.24
N ASN A 18 -7.88 14.78 12.41
CA ASN A 18 -8.18 13.35 12.54
C ASN A 18 -7.29 12.68 13.59
N SER A 19 -7.79 12.57 14.83
CA SER A 19 -7.02 12.07 15.97
C SER A 19 -6.56 10.61 15.85
N HIS A 20 -7.09 9.84 14.89
CA HIS A 20 -6.67 8.46 14.63
C HIS A 20 -5.53 8.34 13.61
N GLU A 21 -5.09 9.46 13.02
CA GLU A 21 -4.04 9.49 12.01
C GLU A 21 -2.85 10.33 12.47
N ALA A 22 -1.65 9.86 12.15
CA ALA A 22 -0.44 10.62 12.39
C ALA A 22 -0.26 11.66 11.28
N LEU A 23 0.02 12.91 11.66
CA LEU A 23 0.31 13.97 10.72
C LEU A 23 1.68 13.70 10.08
N ALA A 24 1.70 13.36 8.78
CA ALA A 24 2.90 12.92 8.06
C ALA A 24 4.08 13.90 8.19
N VAL A 25 3.82 15.21 8.17
CA VAL A 25 4.86 16.25 8.31
C VAL A 25 5.52 16.29 9.68
N LYS A 26 4.91 15.68 10.72
CA LYS A 26 5.51 15.54 12.04
C LYS A 26 6.34 14.25 12.16
N LEU A 27 6.01 13.22 11.36
CA LEU A 27 6.76 11.96 11.31
C LEU A 27 8.07 12.13 10.54
N ILE A 28 8.03 12.86 9.43
CA ILE A 28 9.16 13.08 8.54
C ILE A 28 9.15 14.57 8.18
N ASP A 29 10.15 15.33 8.62
CA ASP A 29 10.37 16.69 8.11
C ASP A 29 11.12 16.58 6.77
N PRO A 30 10.46 16.80 5.61
CA PRO A 30 11.12 16.71 4.32
C PRO A 30 12.21 17.77 4.12
N LYS A 31 12.23 18.84 4.92
CA LYS A 31 13.25 19.89 4.86
C LYS A 31 14.44 19.62 5.78
N LYS A 32 14.29 18.71 6.74
CA LYS A 32 15.35 18.28 7.67
C LYS A 32 15.29 16.77 7.90
N PRO A 33 15.64 15.96 6.90
CA PRO A 33 15.64 14.53 7.07
C PRO A 33 16.79 14.16 8.04
N HIS A 34 16.45 13.76 9.27
CA HIS A 34 17.40 13.30 10.29
C HIS A 34 17.92 11.89 9.93
N LEU A 35 18.73 11.80 8.88
CA LEU A 35 19.20 10.52 8.30
C LEU A 35 20.57 10.05 8.82
N GLU A 36 21.26 10.86 9.61
CA GLU A 36 22.57 10.52 10.16
C GLU A 36 22.43 9.83 11.53
N GLY A 37 23.28 8.84 11.81
CA GLY A 37 23.32 8.16 13.12
C GLY A 37 22.17 7.19 13.40
N LEU A 38 21.37 6.84 12.39
CA LEU A 38 20.31 5.83 12.53
C LEU A 38 20.91 4.41 12.68
N THR A 39 20.34 3.61 13.58
CA THR A 39 20.62 2.18 13.71
C THR A 39 19.38 1.40 13.29
N LEU A 40 19.51 0.46 12.36
CA LEU A 40 18.42 -0.43 11.99
C LEU A 40 18.13 -1.39 13.15
N ASP A 41 16.97 -1.23 13.77
CA ASP A 41 16.54 -2.10 14.87
C ASP A 41 15.82 -3.36 14.35
N ALA A 42 14.77 -3.17 13.53
CA ALA A 42 13.98 -4.26 12.98
C ALA A 42 13.39 -3.93 11.60
N ILE A 43 13.01 -4.98 10.88
CA ILE A 43 12.19 -4.92 9.66
C ILE A 43 10.91 -5.70 9.95
N VAL A 44 9.76 -5.09 9.65
CA VAL A 44 8.45 -5.74 9.76
C VAL A 44 7.86 -6.00 8.38
N GLY A 45 7.28 -7.18 8.19
CA GLY A 45 6.51 -7.52 7.00
C GLY A 45 5.03 -7.40 7.31
N ILE A 46 4.33 -6.53 6.59
CA ILE A 46 2.88 -6.34 6.72
C ILE A 46 2.21 -6.88 5.47
N GLN A 47 1.12 -7.62 5.65
CA GLN A 47 0.30 -8.12 4.55
C GLN A 47 -1.17 -7.86 4.86
N ASP A 48 -1.87 -7.19 3.94
CA ASP A 48 -3.33 -7.16 3.92
C ASP A 48 -3.84 -8.40 3.14
N PRO A 49 -4.46 -9.39 3.80
CA PRO A 49 -4.93 -10.59 3.13
C PRO A 49 -6.10 -10.27 2.20
N LEU A 50 -6.14 -10.93 1.04
CA LEU A 50 -7.28 -10.81 0.15
C LEU A 50 -8.55 -11.34 0.82
N ARG A 51 -9.66 -10.60 0.66
CA ARG A 51 -10.99 -11.10 1.04
C ARG A 51 -11.31 -12.36 0.23
N GLU A 52 -11.93 -13.35 0.89
CA GLU A 52 -12.13 -14.71 0.37
C GLU A 52 -12.75 -14.76 -1.04
N ASN A 53 -13.69 -13.86 -1.33
CA ASN A 53 -14.45 -13.88 -2.58
C ASN A 53 -13.83 -13.10 -3.75
N VAL A 54 -12.76 -12.33 -3.52
CA VAL A 54 -12.23 -11.39 -4.54
C VAL A 54 -11.82 -12.12 -5.82
N LYS A 55 -11.07 -13.22 -5.70
CA LYS A 55 -10.63 -14.02 -6.87
C LYS A 55 -11.81 -14.55 -7.69
N ASN A 56 -12.84 -15.05 -7.01
CA ASN A 56 -14.03 -15.59 -7.66
C ASN A 56 -14.81 -14.49 -8.38
N SER A 57 -14.99 -13.33 -7.75
CA SER A 57 -15.65 -12.18 -8.35
C SER A 57 -14.90 -11.67 -9.59
N VAL A 58 -13.57 -11.55 -9.52
CA VAL A 58 -12.75 -11.16 -10.67
C VAL A 58 -12.92 -12.15 -11.82
N ALA A 59 -12.87 -13.45 -11.55
CA ALA A 59 -13.06 -14.49 -12.56
C ALA A 59 -14.46 -14.46 -13.19
N GLN A 60 -15.52 -14.21 -12.40
CA GLN A 60 -16.88 -14.07 -12.91
C GLN A 60 -17.02 -12.85 -13.83
N CYS A 61 -16.49 -11.69 -13.43
CA CYS A 61 -16.47 -10.48 -14.27
C CYS A 61 -15.77 -10.74 -15.60
N GLN A 62 -14.58 -11.35 -15.57
CA GLN A 62 -13.83 -11.67 -16.78
C GLN A 62 -14.57 -12.66 -17.70
N LYS A 63 -15.20 -13.71 -17.14
CA LYS A 63 -16.05 -14.65 -17.91
C LYS A 63 -17.26 -13.98 -18.56
N ALA A 64 -17.79 -12.94 -17.92
CA ALA A 64 -18.88 -12.13 -18.46
C ALA A 64 -18.41 -11.10 -19.52
N GLY A 65 -17.11 -11.06 -19.85
CA GLY A 65 -16.53 -10.09 -20.80
C GLY A 65 -16.22 -8.72 -20.19
N VAL A 66 -16.29 -8.58 -18.86
CA VAL A 66 -15.96 -7.34 -18.14
C VAL A 66 -14.46 -7.31 -17.82
N THR A 67 -13.78 -6.24 -18.25
CA THR A 67 -12.37 -6.02 -17.91
C THR A 67 -12.23 -5.38 -16.52
N VAL A 68 -11.62 -6.10 -15.59
CA VAL A 68 -11.32 -5.59 -14.24
C VAL A 68 -10.01 -4.80 -14.27
N ARG A 69 -10.01 -3.59 -13.70
CA ARG A 69 -8.82 -2.74 -13.52
C ARG A 69 -8.66 -2.37 -12.05
N MET A 70 -7.43 -2.40 -11.54
CA MET A 70 -7.10 -1.98 -10.18
C MET A 70 -6.67 -0.51 -10.17
N VAL A 71 -7.20 0.26 -9.22
CA VAL A 71 -6.75 1.61 -8.89
C VAL A 71 -6.45 1.61 -7.39
N THR A 72 -5.23 1.97 -7.01
CA THR A 72 -4.78 2.02 -5.60
C THR A 72 -3.77 3.15 -5.42
N GLY A 73 -3.64 3.63 -4.18
CA GLY A 73 -2.57 4.55 -3.76
C GLY A 73 -1.26 3.83 -3.38
N ASP A 74 -1.23 2.49 -3.43
CA ASP A 74 -0.03 1.71 -3.15
C ASP A 74 1.05 1.90 -4.23
N ASN A 75 2.30 1.60 -3.86
CA ASN A 75 3.40 1.51 -4.81
C ASN A 75 3.13 0.46 -5.91
N LEU A 76 3.66 0.69 -7.12
CA LEU A 76 3.49 -0.20 -8.29
C LEU A 76 3.81 -1.67 -8.01
N LEU A 77 4.86 -1.96 -7.25
CA LEU A 77 5.26 -3.34 -6.93
C LEU A 77 4.19 -4.04 -6.09
N THR A 78 3.67 -3.34 -5.09
CA THR A 78 2.56 -3.81 -4.25
C THR A 78 1.31 -4.01 -5.09
N ALA A 79 0.94 -3.04 -5.92
CA ALA A 79 -0.22 -3.12 -6.80
C ALA A 79 -0.12 -4.32 -7.77
N LYS A 80 1.03 -4.54 -8.41
CA LYS A 80 1.26 -5.70 -9.29
C LYS A 80 1.12 -7.04 -8.53
N ALA A 81 1.67 -7.13 -7.32
CA ALA A 81 1.57 -8.31 -6.49
C ALA A 81 0.13 -8.62 -6.10
N ILE A 82 -0.64 -7.61 -5.65
CA ILE A 82 -2.06 -7.76 -5.30
C ILE A 82 -2.88 -8.07 -6.55
N ALA A 83 -2.66 -7.39 -7.67
CA ALA A 83 -3.38 -7.64 -8.92
C ALA A 83 -3.18 -9.07 -9.44
N ARG A 84 -1.96 -9.62 -9.32
CA ARG A 84 -1.68 -11.04 -9.59
C ARG A 84 -2.46 -11.94 -8.63
N ASN A 85 -2.41 -11.65 -7.34
CA ASN A 85 -3.10 -12.45 -6.33
C ASN A 85 -4.63 -12.41 -6.52
N CYS A 86 -5.21 -11.31 -6.99
CA CYS A 86 -6.62 -11.17 -7.31
C CYS A 86 -7.04 -11.89 -8.61
N GLY A 87 -6.09 -12.29 -9.45
CA GLY A 87 -6.37 -12.84 -10.78
C GLY A 87 -6.68 -11.78 -11.84
N ILE A 88 -6.34 -10.51 -11.58
CA ILE A 88 -6.44 -9.42 -12.55
C ILE A 88 -5.29 -9.53 -13.57
N LEU A 89 -4.08 -9.79 -13.08
CA LEU A 89 -2.90 -10.01 -13.90
C LEU A 89 -2.53 -11.50 -13.94
N SER A 90 -2.22 -12.01 -15.13
CA SER A 90 -1.66 -13.34 -15.31
C SER A 90 -0.13 -13.31 -15.18
N SER A 91 0.51 -14.45 -14.83
CA SER A 91 1.97 -14.57 -14.78
C SER A 91 2.68 -14.13 -16.07
N LYS A 92 2.02 -14.26 -17.23
CA LYS A 92 2.55 -13.82 -18.53
C LYS A 92 2.56 -12.29 -18.66
N SER A 93 1.57 -11.63 -18.06
CA SER A 93 1.36 -10.19 -18.16
C SER A 93 2.16 -9.38 -17.15
N LEU A 94 2.75 -9.98 -16.11
CA LEU A 94 3.51 -9.23 -15.09
C LEU A 94 4.73 -8.49 -15.64
N ASN A 95 5.37 -9.07 -16.66
CA ASN A 95 6.56 -8.52 -17.29
C ASN A 95 6.22 -7.57 -18.45
N ASP A 96 4.94 -7.40 -18.77
CA ASP A 96 4.50 -6.47 -19.80
C ASP A 96 4.58 -5.04 -19.24
N SER A 97 5.32 -4.17 -19.93
CA SER A 97 5.45 -2.76 -19.57
C SER A 97 4.11 -2.01 -19.62
N ALA A 98 3.12 -2.52 -20.36
CA ALA A 98 1.78 -1.94 -20.46
C ALA A 98 0.79 -2.44 -19.37
N CYS A 99 1.20 -3.35 -18.47
CA CYS A 99 0.26 -3.97 -17.52
C CYS A 99 -0.09 -3.10 -16.30
N ALA A 100 0.73 -2.10 -15.98
CA ALA A 100 0.53 -1.20 -14.85
C ALA A 100 1.31 0.10 -15.06
N MET A 101 0.81 1.17 -14.45
CA MET A 101 1.40 2.51 -14.52
C MET A 101 1.25 3.20 -13.18
N GLU A 102 2.21 4.05 -12.83
CA GLU A 102 2.05 5.03 -11.74
C GLU A 102 1.44 6.32 -12.33
N GLY A 103 1.06 7.28 -11.48
CA GLY A 103 0.65 8.61 -11.91
C GLY A 103 1.81 9.38 -12.56
N PRO A 104 1.93 10.69 -12.43
CA PRO A 104 1.42 11.67 -13.42
C PRO A 104 1.30 11.26 -14.93
N ALA A 105 1.39 9.98 -15.31
CA ALA A 105 1.31 9.45 -16.68
C ALA A 105 -0.13 9.17 -17.15
N PHE A 106 -1.14 9.62 -16.40
CA PHE A 106 -2.56 9.57 -16.75
C PHE A 106 -3.03 10.88 -17.38
#